data_AF-A0A3D1X4U7-F1
#
_entry.id   AF-A0A3D1X4U7-F1
#
_cell.length_a   1.000
_cell.length_b   1.000
_cell.length_c   1.000
_cell.angle_alpha   90.00
_cell.angle_beta   90.00
_cell.angle_gamma   90.00
#
_symmetry.space_group_name_H-M   'P 1'
#
loop_
_entity.id
_entity.type
_entity.pdbx_description
1 polymer ?
#
loop_
_entity_poly.entity_id
_entity_poly.type
_entity_poly.pdbx_seq_one_letter_code
_entity_poly.pdbx_strand_id
1 'polypeptide(L)'
;MDKKKKALLITAGIAAVLLAAALFLSRPQPLSELLHTDEIEPPIRAIFSLAATVSTENGETSGVCDYTAEPDSEAGQALLDALGSISAHRRFRLPTAPVSGIRAQDNYVSIWFRANGRDHDLYLFADGSVLYDDASRSVAYVLDSDAEDAFHALVNVILRYGTKQ
;
A
#
# COMPACT_ATOMS: atom_id res chain seq x y z
N MET A 1 -27.88 -13.38 -42.15
CA MET A 1 -26.62 -13.87 -41.54
C MET A 1 -26.83 -15.29 -41.03
N ASP A 2 -26.02 -16.25 -41.47
CA ASP A 2 -26.07 -17.66 -41.04
C ASP A 2 -25.89 -17.79 -39.52
N LYS A 3 -26.58 -18.76 -38.90
CA LYS A 3 -26.47 -19.12 -37.47
C LYS A 3 -25.01 -19.31 -37.06
N LYS A 4 -24.17 -19.91 -37.92
CA LYS A 4 -22.73 -20.10 -37.64
C LYS A 4 -21.98 -18.77 -37.52
N LYS A 5 -22.26 -17.79 -38.39
CA LYS A 5 -21.66 -16.45 -38.34
C LYS A 5 -22.12 -15.65 -37.12
N LYS A 6 -23.39 -15.80 -36.72
CA LYS A 6 -23.91 -15.22 -35.46
C LYS A 6 -23.22 -15.78 -34.23
N ALA A 7 -23.08 -17.11 -34.15
CA ALA A 7 -22.42 -17.77 -33.02
C ALA A 7 -20.93 -17.36 -32.90
N LEU A 8 -20.22 -17.26 -34.03
CA LEU A 8 -18.84 -16.81 -34.07
C LEU A 8 -18.67 -15.37 -33.58
N LEU A 9 -19.53 -14.45 -34.03
CA LEU A 9 -19.50 -13.04 -33.59
C LEU A 9 -19.77 -12.89 -32.09
N ILE A 10 -20.72 -13.64 -31.53
CA ILE A 10 -21.00 -13.62 -30.09
C ILE A 10 -19.80 -14.14 -29.30
N THR A 11 -19.21 -15.25 -29.74
CA THR A 11 -18.03 -15.85 -29.06
C THR A 11 -16.83 -14.92 -29.11
N ALA A 12 -16.55 -14.31 -30.27
CA ALA A 12 -15.48 -13.35 -30.42
C ALA A 12 -15.72 -12.08 -29.56
N GLY A 13 -16.97 -11.62 -29.46
CA GLY A 13 -17.36 -10.51 -28.60
C GLY A 13 -17.08 -10.79 -27.12
N ILE A 14 -17.48 -11.97 -26.62
CA ILE A 14 -17.22 -12.37 -25.22
C ILE A 14 -15.72 -12.47 -24.97
N ALA A 15 -14.96 -13.11 -25.88
CA ALA A 15 -13.52 -13.24 -25.74
C ALA A 15 -12.81 -11.88 -25.69
N ALA A 16 -13.21 -10.93 -26.54
CA ALA A 16 -12.66 -9.58 -26.55
C ALA A 16 -12.97 -8.82 -25.26
N VAL A 17 -14.19 -8.92 -24.72
CA VAL A 17 -14.57 -8.28 -23.45
C VAL A 17 -13.79 -8.88 -22.27
N LEU A 18 -13.66 -10.20 -22.20
CA LEU A 18 -12.89 -10.86 -21.15
C LEU A 18 -11.40 -10.48 -21.22
N LEU A 19 -10.82 -10.42 -22.42
CA LEU A 19 -9.43 -10.00 -22.60
C LEU A 19 -9.23 -8.53 -22.20
N ALA A 20 -10.14 -7.64 -22.60
CA ALA A 20 -10.08 -6.24 -22.21
C ALA A 20 -10.20 -6.05 -20.68
N ALA A 21 -11.10 -6.79 -20.04
CA ALA A 21 -11.26 -6.78 -18.59
C ALA A 21 -10.01 -7.31 -17.88
N ALA A 22 -9.43 -8.41 -18.36
CA ALA A 22 -8.20 -8.97 -17.80
C ALA A 22 -7.02 -7.99 -17.93
N LEU A 23 -6.86 -7.34 -19.08
CA LEU A 23 -5.83 -6.33 -19.31
C LEU A 23 -6.03 -5.10 -18.42
N PHE A 24 -7.27 -4.64 -18.25
CA PHE A 24 -7.58 -3.50 -17.39
C PHE A 24 -7.26 -3.80 -15.91
N LEU A 25 -7.62 -4.99 -15.43
CA LEU A 25 -7.33 -5.45 -14.07
C LEU A 25 -5.84 -5.74 -13.83
N SER A 26 -5.06 -5.96 -14.89
CA SER A 26 -3.62 -6.23 -14.82
C SER A 26 -2.78 -4.96 -14.99
N ARG A 27 -3.38 -3.77 -15.04
CA ARG A 27 -2.59 -2.53 -15.11
C ARG A 27 -1.98 -2.23 -13.75
N PRO A 28 -0.72 -1.76 -13.71
CA PRO A 28 -0.19 -1.13 -12.52
C PRO A 28 -1.10 0.03 -12.09
N GLN A 29 -1.32 0.14 -10.79
CA GLN A 29 -2.09 1.22 -10.17
C GLN A 29 -1.28 1.83 -9.03
N PRO A 30 -1.48 3.13 -8.71
CA PRO A 30 -0.96 3.72 -7.49
C PRO A 30 -1.36 2.90 -6.26
N LEU A 31 -0.42 2.70 -5.33
CA LEU A 31 -0.70 1.92 -4.13
C LEU A 31 -1.76 2.57 -3.27
N SER A 32 -1.87 3.91 -3.27
CA SER A 32 -2.96 4.64 -2.60
C SER A 32 -4.35 4.19 -3.08
N GLU A 33 -4.55 4.04 -4.39
CA GLU A 33 -5.81 3.54 -4.97
C GLU A 33 -6.05 2.06 -4.69
N LEU A 34 -4.98 1.29 -4.50
CA LEU A 34 -5.08 -0.14 -4.23
C LEU A 34 -5.43 -0.46 -2.78
N LEU A 35 -5.01 0.38 -1.84
CA LEU A 35 -5.28 0.26 -0.41
C LEU A 35 -6.61 0.92 -0.04
N HIS A 36 -6.99 1.97 -0.74
CA HIS A 36 -8.18 2.75 -0.45
C HIS A 36 -8.95 3.11 -1.72
N THR A 37 -10.26 2.84 -1.72
CA THR A 37 -11.16 3.11 -2.86
C THR A 37 -12.43 3.85 -2.46
N ASP A 38 -12.59 4.25 -1.20
CA ASP A 38 -13.85 4.80 -0.70
C ASP A 38 -13.73 6.31 -0.45
N GLU A 39 -14.31 7.13 -1.32
CA GLU A 39 -14.22 8.61 -1.24
C GLU A 39 -14.82 9.21 0.05
N ILE A 40 -15.57 8.43 0.83
CA ILE A 40 -16.32 8.93 2.00
C ILE A 40 -15.45 8.93 3.26
N GLU A 41 -14.56 7.95 3.42
CA GLU A 41 -13.64 7.90 4.57
C GLU A 41 -12.29 8.50 4.21
N PRO A 42 -11.65 9.24 5.12
CA PRO A 42 -10.30 9.71 4.85
C PRO A 42 -9.37 8.52 4.61
N PRO A 43 -8.53 8.55 3.56
CA PRO A 43 -7.68 7.42 3.19
C PRO A 43 -6.58 7.13 4.22
N ILE A 44 -6.26 8.10 5.09
CA ILE A 44 -5.17 8.00 6.07
C ILE A 44 -5.62 8.51 7.44
N ARG A 45 -5.46 7.65 8.45
CA ARG A 45 -5.38 8.03 9.88
C ARG A 45 -4.19 7.25 10.45
N ALA A 46 -2.98 7.66 10.05
CA ALA A 46 -1.79 6.86 10.25
C ALA A 46 -1.00 7.29 11.49
N ILE A 47 -0.64 6.30 12.30
CA ILE A 47 0.46 6.41 13.26
C ILE A 47 1.77 6.20 12.51
N PHE A 48 2.65 7.18 12.55
CA PHE A 48 4.03 7.08 12.09
C PHE A 48 4.87 6.59 13.26
N SER A 49 5.32 5.33 13.19
CA SER A 49 6.19 4.73 14.20
C SER A 49 7.63 4.68 13.70
N LEU A 50 8.53 5.34 14.43
CA LEU A 50 9.97 5.25 14.19
C LEU A 50 10.65 4.60 15.41
N ALA A 51 11.36 3.49 15.19
CA ALA A 51 12.31 2.99 16.17
C ALA A 51 13.54 3.91 16.16
N ALA A 52 13.79 4.60 17.27
CA ALA A 52 14.92 5.50 17.41
C ALA A 52 15.68 5.19 18.70
N THR A 53 17.00 5.30 18.64
CA THR A 53 17.85 5.29 19.83
C THR A 53 17.85 6.70 20.42
N VAL A 54 17.27 6.85 21.60
CA VAL A 54 17.23 8.12 22.34
C VAL A 54 18.33 8.09 23.40
N SER A 55 19.28 9.02 23.30
CA SER A 55 20.24 9.26 24.37
C SER A 55 19.49 9.76 25.61
N THR A 56 19.57 9.01 26.71
CA THR A 56 19.07 9.44 28.02
C THR A 56 20.24 9.68 28.97
N GLU A 57 19.97 10.33 30.10
CA GLU A 57 20.95 10.60 31.16
C GLU A 57 21.63 9.31 31.69
N ASN A 58 20.97 8.14 31.52
CA ASN A 58 21.44 6.85 31.99
C ASN A 58 22.04 5.95 30.88
N GLY A 59 22.23 6.47 29.66
CA GLY A 59 22.73 5.73 28.49
C GLY A 59 21.78 5.77 27.29
N GLU A 60 22.13 5.07 26.22
CA GLU A 60 21.27 4.92 25.04
C GLU A 60 20.08 3.99 25.36
N THR A 61 18.88 4.46 25.06
CA THR A 61 17.64 3.68 25.21
C THR A 61 16.90 3.65 23.88
N SER A 62 16.60 2.47 23.38
CA SER A 62 15.73 2.31 22.21
C SER A 62 14.28 2.60 22.59
N GLY A 63 13.60 3.43 21.81
CA GLY A 63 12.19 3.77 21.98
C GLY A 63 11.47 3.90 20.63
N VAL A 64 10.14 3.88 20.67
CA VAL A 64 9.28 4.15 19.50
C VAL A 64 8.69 5.54 19.66
N CYS A 65 8.93 6.42 18.68
CA CYS A 65 8.22 7.68 18.56
C CYS A 65 6.97 7.46 17.69
N ASP A 66 5.79 7.70 18.27
CA ASP A 66 4.51 7.60 17.56
C ASP A 66 3.96 9.01 17.33
N TYR A 67 3.72 9.35 16.06
CA TYR A 67 2.98 10.55 15.67
C TYR A 67 1.70 10.16 14.95
N THR A 68 0.54 10.65 15.42
CA THR A 68 -0.74 10.42 14.73
C THR A 68 -0.99 11.55 13.74
N ALA A 69 -0.94 11.26 12.45
CA ALA A 69 -1.32 12.22 11.42
C ALA A 69 -2.83 12.17 11.17
N GLU A 70 -3.45 13.34 11.25
CA GLU A 70 -4.80 13.51 10.72
C GLU A 70 -4.78 13.52 9.17
N PRO A 71 -5.86 13.11 8.51
CA PRO A 71 -5.88 12.92 7.05
C PRO A 71 -5.55 14.17 6.23
N ASP A 72 -5.94 15.34 6.74
CA ASP A 72 -5.74 16.66 6.12
C ASP A 72 -4.44 17.33 6.56
N SER A 73 -3.63 16.67 7.41
CA SER A 73 -2.33 17.18 7.84
C SER A 73 -1.27 17.07 6.73
N GLU A 74 -0.20 17.86 6.84
CA GLU A 74 0.98 17.77 5.97
C GLU A 74 1.56 16.33 5.94
N ALA A 75 1.55 15.64 7.08
CA ALA A 75 2.04 14.28 7.20
C ALA A 75 1.12 13.26 6.53
N GLY A 76 -0.20 13.42 6.68
CA GLY A 76 -1.21 12.60 6.01
C GLY A 76 -1.08 12.73 4.48
N GLN A 77 -0.96 13.96 3.98
CA GLN A 77 -0.79 14.19 2.54
C GLN A 77 0.56 13.68 2.01
N ALA A 78 1.66 13.88 2.74
CA ALA A 78 2.95 13.34 2.32
C ALA A 78 2.95 11.80 2.21
N LEU A 79 2.23 11.11 3.10
CA LEU A 79 2.07 9.66 3.02
C LEU A 79 1.16 9.25 1.84
N LEU A 80 0.08 9.99 1.58
CA LEU A 80 -0.75 9.76 0.40
C LEU A 80 0.04 9.91 -0.89
N ASP A 81 0.84 10.96 -1.00
CA ASP A 81 1.68 11.22 -2.16
C ASP A 81 2.74 10.12 -2.35
N ALA A 82 3.37 9.66 -1.26
CA ALA A 82 4.33 8.57 -1.29
C ALA A 82 3.67 7.23 -1.68
N LEU A 83 2.48 6.93 -1.19
CA LEU A 83 1.72 5.75 -1.63
C LEU A 83 1.25 5.90 -3.07
N GLY A 84 0.91 7.11 -3.51
CA GLY A 84 0.47 7.42 -4.87
C GLY A 84 1.58 7.32 -5.92
N SER A 85 2.84 7.51 -5.51
CA SER A 85 4.00 7.38 -6.41
C SER A 85 4.47 5.93 -6.61
N ILE A 86 4.02 5.00 -5.76
CA ILE A 86 4.35 3.59 -5.86
C ILE A 86 3.34 2.89 -6.77
N SER A 87 3.82 2.46 -7.94
CA SER A 87 3.06 1.69 -8.92
C SER A 87 3.12 0.20 -8.58
N ALA A 88 1.97 -0.48 -8.54
CA ALA A 88 1.91 -1.91 -8.23
C ALA A 88 0.77 -2.65 -8.95
N HIS A 89 0.97 -3.94 -9.14
CA HIS A 89 -0.01 -4.91 -9.62
C HIS A 89 -0.65 -5.65 -8.45
N ARG A 90 -1.98 -5.73 -8.45
CA ARG A 90 -2.73 -6.54 -7.49
C ARG A 90 -2.65 -8.03 -7.84
N ARG A 91 -2.20 -8.86 -6.90
CA ARG A 91 -2.23 -10.34 -7.02
C ARG A 91 -3.55 -10.92 -6.55
N PHE A 92 -4.07 -10.42 -5.43
CA PHE A 92 -5.41 -10.72 -4.96
C PHE A 92 -6.01 -9.48 -4.28
N ARG A 93 -7.34 -9.43 -4.19
CA ARG A 93 -8.03 -8.28 -3.59
C ARG A 93 -8.02 -8.38 -2.08
N LEU A 94 -7.30 -7.47 -1.43
CA LEU A 94 -7.48 -7.20 -0.01
C LEU A 94 -8.76 -6.39 0.23
N PRO A 95 -9.36 -6.50 1.43
CA PRO A 95 -10.39 -5.58 1.84
C PRO A 95 -9.80 -4.16 1.92
N THR A 96 -10.59 -3.16 1.53
CA THR A 96 -10.18 -1.75 1.48
C THR A 96 -10.53 -1.09 2.80
N ALA A 97 -9.56 -0.40 3.40
CA ALA A 97 -9.74 0.39 4.61
C ALA A 97 -8.68 1.50 4.68
N PRO A 98 -8.91 2.57 5.43
CA PRO A 98 -7.91 3.60 5.66
C PRO A 98 -6.61 3.03 6.24
N VAL A 99 -5.48 3.55 5.76
CA VAL A 99 -4.17 3.24 6.37
C VAL A 99 -4.18 3.76 7.80
N SER A 100 -3.96 2.85 8.75
CA SER A 100 -4.04 3.10 10.18
C SER A 100 -2.66 3.31 10.82
N GLY A 101 -1.60 2.83 10.17
CA GLY A 101 -0.24 3.08 10.63
C GLY A 101 0.80 2.71 9.59
N ILE A 102 1.99 3.29 9.76
CA ILE A 102 3.16 2.96 8.98
C ILE A 102 4.39 2.95 9.89
N ARG A 103 5.24 1.94 9.73
CA ARG A 103 6.46 1.77 10.52
C ARG A 103 7.64 1.48 9.61
N ALA A 104 8.78 2.10 9.92
CA ALA A 104 10.06 1.75 9.33
C ALA A 104 10.91 0.97 10.34
N GLN A 105 11.57 -0.07 9.83
CA GLN A 105 12.63 -0.82 10.49
C GLN A 105 13.83 -0.87 9.54
N ASP A 106 14.96 -1.44 9.99
CA ASP A 106 16.23 -1.40 9.24
C ASP A 106 16.12 -1.91 7.79
N ASN A 107 15.30 -2.93 7.54
CA ASN A 107 15.20 -3.58 6.22
C ASN A 107 13.77 -3.72 5.69
N TYR A 108 12.76 -3.15 6.36
CA TYR A 108 11.39 -3.16 5.86
C TYR A 108 10.56 -1.98 6.35
N VAL A 109 9.53 -1.66 5.57
CA VAL A 109 8.41 -0.82 5.98
C VAL A 109 7.17 -1.69 6.10
N SER A 110 6.39 -1.51 7.17
CA SER A 110 5.08 -2.14 7.31
C SER A 110 3.97 -1.10 7.24
N ILE A 111 2.94 -1.36 6.43
CA ILE A 111 1.72 -0.56 6.33
C ILE A 111 0.59 -1.34 6.99
N TRP A 112 0.01 -0.76 8.03
CA TRP A 112 -1.03 -1.38 8.86
C TRP A 112 -2.41 -0.79 8.56
N PHE A 113 -3.42 -1.65 8.48
CA PHE A 113 -4.83 -1.25 8.48
C PHE A 113 -5.72 -2.35 9.05
N ARG A 114 -6.91 -1.98 9.54
CA ARG A 114 -7.91 -2.93 10.00
C ARG A 114 -9.11 -2.95 9.06
N ALA A 115 -9.47 -4.12 8.59
CA ALA A 115 -10.63 -4.31 7.73
C ALA A 115 -11.34 -5.62 8.06
N ASN A 116 -12.68 -5.62 8.00
CA ASN A 116 -13.52 -6.81 8.29
C ASN A 116 -13.18 -7.50 9.63
N GLY A 117 -12.82 -6.72 10.66
CA GLY A 117 -12.44 -7.24 11.98
C GLY A 117 -11.07 -7.91 12.05
N ARG A 118 -10.22 -7.73 11.03
CA ARG A 118 -8.89 -8.32 10.94
C ARG A 118 -7.82 -7.24 10.72
N ASP A 119 -6.69 -7.40 11.39
CA ASP A 119 -5.50 -6.59 11.15
C ASP A 119 -4.73 -7.12 9.94
N HIS A 120 -4.39 -6.21 9.05
CA HIS A 120 -3.55 -6.45 7.89
C HIS A 120 -2.27 -5.63 8.06
N ASP A 121 -1.13 -6.30 7.91
CA ASP A 121 0.20 -5.70 7.91
C ASP A 121 0.89 -6.07 6.60
N LEU A 122 1.10 -5.05 5.76
CA LEU A 122 1.78 -5.19 4.48
C LEU A 122 3.25 -4.86 4.63
N TYR A 123 4.10 -5.85 4.38
CA TYR A 123 5.55 -5.71 4.45
C TYR A 123 6.14 -5.43 3.08
N LEU A 124 6.87 -4.33 2.96
CA LEU A 124 7.78 -4.01 1.86
C LEU A 124 9.21 -4.09 2.38
N PHE A 125 9.98 -5.06 1.90
CA PHE A 125 11.41 -5.17 2.21
C PHE A 125 12.23 -4.25 1.30
N ALA A 126 13.37 -3.74 1.78
CA ALA A 126 14.20 -2.78 1.04
C ALA A 126 14.66 -3.29 -0.34
N ASP A 127 14.89 -4.59 -0.47
CA ASP A 127 15.26 -5.28 -1.72
C ASP A 127 14.08 -6.05 -2.35
N GLY A 128 12.88 -5.90 -1.81
CA GLY A 128 11.70 -6.67 -2.17
C GLY A 128 10.76 -5.93 -3.11
N SER A 129 10.49 -6.51 -4.28
CA SER A 129 9.51 -5.97 -5.25
C SER A 129 8.07 -6.39 -4.97
N VAL A 130 7.74 -6.72 -3.72
CA VAL A 130 6.41 -7.23 -3.33
C VAL A 130 5.95 -6.65 -2.00
N LEU A 131 4.63 -6.51 -1.87
CA LEU A 131 3.97 -6.28 -0.59
C LEU A 131 3.34 -7.59 -0.11
N TYR A 132 3.89 -8.12 0.98
CA TYR A 132 3.40 -9.34 1.63
C TYR A 132 2.41 -8.99 2.73
N ASP A 133 1.20 -9.56 2.67
CA ASP A 133 0.21 -9.44 3.74
C ASP A 133 0.37 -10.57 4.74
N ASP A 134 0.73 -10.24 5.98
CA ASP A 134 0.91 -11.23 7.04
C ASP A 134 -0.40 -11.96 7.38
N ALA A 135 -1.51 -11.24 7.37
CA ALA A 135 -2.82 -11.81 7.64
C ALA A 135 -3.16 -12.92 6.63
N SER A 136 -3.05 -12.65 5.33
CA SER A 136 -3.33 -13.64 4.29
C SER A 136 -2.18 -14.63 4.07
N ARG A 137 -1.02 -14.39 4.68
CA ARG A 137 0.22 -15.13 4.47
C ARG A 137 0.61 -15.23 3.00
N SER A 138 0.43 -14.15 2.25
CA SER A 138 0.56 -14.15 0.80
C SER A 138 0.99 -12.80 0.23
N VAL A 139 1.56 -12.81 -0.97
CA VAL A 139 1.89 -11.60 -1.72
C VAL A 139 0.61 -10.95 -2.23
N ALA A 140 0.28 -9.78 -1.69
CA ALA A 140 -0.91 -9.02 -2.06
C ALA A 140 -0.68 -8.18 -3.32
N TYR A 141 0.50 -7.56 -3.42
CA TYR A 141 0.87 -6.70 -4.54
C TYR A 141 2.30 -6.97 -5.01
N VAL A 142 2.54 -6.77 -6.30
CA VAL A 142 3.86 -6.80 -6.92
C VAL A 142 4.16 -5.42 -7.45
N LEU A 143 5.26 -4.82 -7.03
CA LEU A 143 5.66 -3.50 -7.46
C LEU A 143 6.01 -3.51 -8.96
N ASP A 144 5.59 -2.45 -9.64
CA ASP A 144 6.03 -2.06 -10.97
C ASP A 144 7.09 -0.95 -10.88
N SER A 145 7.04 -0.15 -9.81
CA SER A 145 8.12 0.76 -9.41
C SER A 145 9.39 0.01 -8.97
N ASP A 146 10.52 0.73 -8.96
CA ASP A 146 11.74 0.27 -8.31
C ASP A 146 11.51 0.08 -6.80
N ALA A 147 11.98 -1.05 -6.27
CA ALA A 147 11.73 -1.44 -4.89
C ALA A 147 12.49 -0.57 -3.88
N GLU A 148 13.73 -0.21 -4.20
CA GLU A 148 14.58 0.60 -3.34
C GLU A 148 14.06 2.04 -3.27
N ASP A 149 13.67 2.60 -4.42
CA ASP A 149 13.02 3.93 -4.48
C ASP A 149 11.69 3.96 -3.71
N ALA A 150 10.85 2.94 -3.87
CA ALA A 150 9.57 2.83 -3.15
C ALA A 150 9.79 2.72 -1.64
N PHE A 151 10.75 1.89 -1.21
CA PHE A 151 11.13 1.74 0.19
C PHE A 151 11.62 3.08 0.77
N HIS A 152 12.56 3.75 0.10
CA HIS A 152 13.10 5.02 0.55
C HIS A 152 12.06 6.14 0.57
N ALA A 153 11.12 6.17 -0.38
CA ALA A 153 10.02 7.13 -0.37
C ALA A 153 9.21 7.02 0.93
N LEU A 154 8.84 5.80 1.35
CA LEU A 154 8.09 5.58 2.59
C LEU A 154 8.93 5.87 3.84
N VAL A 155 10.19 5.40 3.89
CA VAL A 155 11.10 5.68 5.01
C VAL A 155 11.30 7.19 5.19
N ASN A 156 11.46 7.95 4.11
CA ASN A 156 11.67 9.39 4.17
C ASN A 156 10.45 10.13 4.76
N VAL A 157 9.22 9.70 4.45
CA VAL A 157 8.02 10.27 5.09
C VAL A 157 8.03 9.94 6.59
N ILE A 158 8.34 8.70 6.97
CA ILE A 158 8.37 8.29 8.38
C ILE A 158 9.45 9.04 9.16
N LEU A 159 10.65 9.20 8.61
CA LEU A 159 11.72 9.96 9.25
C LEU A 159 11.36 11.45 9.40
N ARG A 160 10.66 12.02 8.42
CA ARG A 160 10.28 13.44 8.42
C ARG A 160 9.17 13.77 9.41
N TYR A 161 8.20 12.86 9.58
CA TYR A 161 6.98 13.14 10.36
C TYR A 161 6.85 12.30 11.63
N GLY A 162 7.49 11.13 11.72
CA GLY A 162 7.44 10.24 12.89
C GLY A 162 8.15 10.78 14.15
N THR A 163 8.89 11.88 14.04
CA THR A 163 9.50 12.58 15.18
C THR A 163 8.83 13.93 15.48
N LYS A 164 7.82 14.36 14.72
CA LYS A 164 7.07 15.58 15.03
C LYS A 164 6.18 15.27 16.25
N GLN A 165 6.29 16.09 17.30
CA GLN A 165 5.40 16.04 18.47
C GLN A 165 4.22 16.99 18.28
#